data_AF-A0A1W9W7U3-F1
#
_entry.id   AF-A0A1W9W7U3-F1
#
_cell.length_a   1.000
_cell.length_b   1.000
_cell.length_c   1.000
_cell.angle_alpha   90.00
_cell.angle_beta   90.00
_cell.angle_gamma   90.00
#
_symmetry.space_group_name_H-M   'P 1'
#
loop_
_entity.id
_entity.type
_entity.pdbx_description
1 polymer ?
#
loop_
_entity_poly.entity_id
_entity_poly.type
_entity_poly.pdbx_seq_one_letter_code
_entity_poly.pdbx_strand_id
1 'polypeptide(L)'
;MNTLSEPSSHVHGKYQGTESKAEIIIDSGEIAEIRYSSLRGKRPLNDRKLRDFKILVRNFAEEIVQAWIDYFVLHKPVTTKKITKKIKQA
;
A
#
# COMPACT_ATOMS: atom_id res chain seq x y z
N MET A 1 -22.32 9.40 8.77
CA MET A 1 -21.04 10.15 8.65
C MET A 1 -20.46 9.80 7.30
N ASN A 2 -20.63 10.70 6.31
CA ASN A 2 -20.07 10.54 4.99
C ASN A 2 -18.64 11.11 5.04
N THR A 3 -17.65 10.26 5.20
CA THR A 3 -16.25 10.68 5.01
C THR A 3 -16.07 10.88 3.52
N LEU A 4 -15.93 12.12 3.07
CA LEU A 4 -15.42 12.43 1.74
C LEU A 4 -14.11 11.67 1.59
N SER A 5 -14.11 10.64 0.75
CA SER A 5 -12.93 9.81 0.53
C SER A 5 -11.90 10.66 -0.20
N GLU A 6 -10.90 11.16 0.53
CA GLU A 6 -9.67 11.64 -0.09
C GLU A 6 -9.15 10.57 -1.06
N PRO A 7 -8.57 10.96 -2.20
CA PRO A 7 -7.98 10.01 -3.13
C PRO A 7 -6.93 9.20 -2.37
N SER A 8 -7.24 7.92 -2.16
CA SER A 8 -6.41 7.02 -1.39
C SER A 8 -6.12 5.78 -2.21
N SER A 9 -4.84 5.41 -2.26
CA SER A 9 -4.45 4.14 -2.87
C SER A 9 -4.48 3.04 -1.81
N HIS A 10 -5.13 1.93 -2.15
CA HIS A 10 -5.26 0.77 -1.28
C HIS A 10 -4.23 -0.30 -1.64
N VAL A 11 -3.39 -0.66 -0.68
CA VAL A 11 -2.36 -1.69 -0.84
C VAL A 11 -2.70 -2.88 0.05
N HIS A 12 -2.71 -4.08 -0.53
CA HIS A 12 -2.99 -5.32 0.18
C HIS A 12 -1.69 -6.11 0.41
N GLY A 13 -1.33 -6.33 1.67
CA GLY A 13 -0.23 -7.21 2.07
C GLY A 13 -0.76 -8.60 2.37
N LYS A 14 -0.48 -9.57 1.48
CA LYS A 14 -0.95 -10.97 1.60
C LYS A 14 0.19 -11.93 1.89
N TYR A 15 0.02 -12.84 2.85
CA TYR A 15 0.98 -13.91 3.12
C TYR A 15 0.31 -15.13 3.76
N GLN A 16 0.45 -16.32 3.18
CA GLN A 16 -0.05 -17.59 3.74
C GLN A 16 -1.49 -17.52 4.30
N GLY A 17 -2.42 -16.94 3.55
CA GLY A 17 -3.82 -16.81 3.95
C GLY A 17 -4.12 -15.70 4.97
N THR A 18 -3.11 -14.95 5.40
CA THR A 18 -3.26 -13.72 6.19
C THR A 18 -3.17 -12.49 5.32
N GLU A 19 -3.82 -11.40 5.76
CA GLU A 19 -3.94 -10.18 4.97
C GLU A 19 -4.04 -8.92 5.85
N SER A 20 -3.36 -7.86 5.46
CA SER A 20 -3.49 -6.53 6.06
C SER A 20 -3.51 -5.48 4.96
N LYS A 21 -4.11 -4.33 5.25
CA LYS A 21 -4.28 -3.23 4.31
C LYS A 21 -3.41 -2.04 4.70
N ALA A 22 -2.87 -1.34 3.71
CA ALA A 22 -2.38 0.01 3.85
C ALA A 22 -3.21 0.96 2.98
N GLU A 23 -3.55 2.12 3.53
CA GLU A 23 -4.16 3.24 2.83
C GLU A 23 -3.12 4.35 2.74
N ILE A 24 -2.72 4.71 1.52
CA ILE A 24 -1.86 5.87 1.28
C ILE A 24 -2.78 7.04 0.97
N ILE A 25 -2.75 8.05 1.84
CA ILE A 25 -3.54 9.27 1.75
C ILE A 25 -2.68 10.34 1.09
N ILE A 26 -3.24 10.96 0.05
CA ILE A 26 -2.56 11.99 -0.73
C ILE A 26 -3.27 13.31 -0.49
N ASP A 27 -2.51 14.32 -0.10
CA ASP A 27 -2.99 15.69 0.01
C ASP A 27 -2.08 16.61 -0.79
N SER A 28 -2.67 17.54 -1.55
CA SER A 28 -1.95 18.52 -2.37
C SER A 28 -0.87 17.93 -3.31
N GLY A 29 -1.04 16.68 -3.74
CA GLY A 29 -0.10 15.98 -4.63
C GLY A 29 1.05 15.27 -3.91
N GLU A 30 1.12 15.34 -2.58
CA GLU A 30 2.13 14.67 -1.76
C GLU A 30 1.51 13.60 -0.86
N ILE A 31 2.33 12.63 -0.44
CA ILE A 31 1.88 11.58 0.48
C ILE A 31 1.81 12.16 1.89
N ALA A 32 0.58 12.38 2.37
CA ALA A 32 0.33 12.96 3.68
C ALA A 32 0.40 11.91 4.81
N GLU A 33 -0.18 10.74 4.59
CA GLU A 33 -0.26 9.70 5.63
C GLU A 33 -0.33 8.29 5.03
N ILE A 34 0.17 7.30 5.77
CA ILE A 34 -0.05 5.88 5.47
C ILE A 34 -0.68 5.19 6.68
N ARG A 35 -1.94 4.79 6.55
CA ARG A 35 -2.70 4.07 7.59
C ARG A 35 -2.65 2.57 7.35
N TYR A 36 -2.43 1.80 8.42
CA TYR A 36 -2.43 0.33 8.34
C TYR A 36 -3.60 -0.23 9.15
N SER A 37 -4.35 -1.14 8.55
CA SER A 37 -5.53 -1.74 9.18
C SER A 37 -5.67 -3.23 8.85
N SER A 38 -6.43 -3.95 9.69
CA SER A 38 -6.87 -5.30 9.39
C SER A 38 -8.14 -5.25 8.52
N LEU A 39 -8.33 -6.28 7.70
CA LEU A 39 -9.55 -6.42 6.91
C LEU A 39 -10.58 -7.24 7.69
N ARG A 40 -11.84 -6.78 7.70
CA ARG A 40 -12.94 -7.52 8.33
C ARG A 40 -13.04 -8.93 7.73
N GLY A 41 -13.10 -9.95 8.59
CA GLY A 41 -13.21 -11.35 8.16
C GLY A 41 -11.91 -11.98 7.65
N LYS A 42 -10.77 -11.28 7.76
CA LYS A 42 -9.44 -11.84 7.44
C LYS A 42 -8.56 -11.86 8.67
N ARG A 43 -7.70 -12.88 8.76
CA ARG A 43 -6.63 -12.91 9.77
C ARG A 43 -5.56 -11.90 9.38
N PRO A 44 -5.14 -10.99 10.27
CA PRO A 44 -4.09 -10.03 9.97
C PRO A 44 -2.73 -10.72 9.79
N LEU A 45 -1.80 -10.03 9.11
CA LEU A 45 -0.40 -10.45 9.07
C LEU A 45 0.15 -10.53 10.50
N ASN A 46 1.00 -11.53 10.77
CA ASN A 46 1.75 -11.57 12.03
C ASN A 46 2.77 -10.41 12.12
N ASP A 47 3.30 -10.13 13.31
CA ASP A 47 4.14 -8.95 13.56
C ASP A 47 5.35 -8.84 12.62
N ARG A 48 6.00 -9.98 12.32
CA ARG A 48 7.15 -10.01 11.41
C ARG A 48 6.73 -9.61 9.99
N LYS A 49 5.65 -10.20 9.48
CA LYS A 49 5.16 -9.93 8.12
C LYS A 49 4.51 -8.56 8.00
N LEU A 50 3.85 -8.09 9.04
CA LEU A 50 3.33 -6.73 9.12
C LEU A 50 4.47 -5.71 9.09
N ARG A 51 5.60 -5.98 9.76
CA ARG A 51 6.80 -5.14 9.69
C ARG A 51 7.39 -5.12 8.28
N ASP A 52 7.57 -6.29 7.66
CA ASP A 52 8.04 -6.40 6.26
C ASP A 52 7.12 -5.58 5.32
N PHE A 53 5.80 -5.72 5.50
CA PHE A 53 4.79 -4.98 4.72
C PHE A 53 4.88 -3.47 4.91
N LYS A 54 4.98 -3.00 6.17
CA LYS A 54 5.15 -1.58 6.49
C LYS A 54 6.42 -0.99 5.86
N ILE A 55 7.54 -1.71 5.92
CA ILE A 55 8.80 -1.28 5.30
C ILE A 55 8.65 -1.15 3.79
N LEU A 56 8.04 -2.15 3.14
CA LEU A 56 7.81 -2.13 1.70
C LEU A 56 6.93 -0.95 1.30
N VAL A 57 5.77 -0.80 1.93
CA VAL A 57 4.82 0.27 1.58
C VAL A 57 5.46 1.65 1.73
N ARG A 58 6.24 1.89 2.79
CA ARG A 58 6.91 3.19 3.00
C ARG A 58 7.99 3.47 1.96
N ASN A 59 8.87 2.49 1.69
CA ASN A 59 9.98 2.68 0.74
C ASN A 59 9.50 2.84 -0.70
N PHE A 60 8.34 2.28 -1.05
CA PHE A 60 7.79 2.31 -2.40
C PHE A 60 6.51 3.14 -2.50
N ALA A 61 6.23 4.03 -1.54
CA ALA A 61 4.96 4.72 -1.45
C ALA A 61 4.69 5.57 -2.72
N GLU A 62 5.69 6.33 -3.16
CA GLU A 62 5.62 7.13 -4.40
C GLU A 62 5.45 6.25 -5.65
N GLU A 63 6.22 5.17 -5.77
CA GLU A 63 6.10 4.23 -6.89
C GLU A 63 4.72 3.56 -6.93
N ILE A 64 4.16 3.22 -5.76
CA ILE A 64 2.82 2.64 -5.64
C ILE A 64 1.76 3.65 -6.09
N VAL A 65 1.86 4.90 -5.66
CA VAL A 65 0.94 5.97 -6.07
C VAL A 65 1.04 6.21 -7.57
N GLN A 66 2.26 6.26 -8.12
CA GLN A 66 2.46 6.43 -9.55
C GLN A 66 1.85 5.27 -10.35
N ALA A 67 2.05 4.02 -9.92
CA ALA A 67 1.43 2.86 -10.55
C ALA A 67 -0.12 2.90 -10.50
N TRP A 68 -0.67 3.42 -9.39
CA TRP A 68 -2.11 3.63 -9.27
C TRP A 68 -2.62 4.68 -10.26
N ILE A 69 -1.93 5.81 -10.40
CA ILE A 69 -2.24 6.87 -11.37
C ILE A 69 -2.13 6.33 -12.80
N ASP A 70 -1.02 5.65 -13.11
CA ASP A 70 -0.77 5.09 -14.43
C ASP A 70 -1.88 4.12 -14.84
N TYR A 71 -2.34 3.27 -13.93
CA TYR A 71 -3.41 2.31 -14.22
C TYR A 71 -4.80 2.95 -14.25
N PHE A 72 -5.24 3.61 -13.18
CA PHE A 72 -6.63 4.04 -13.02
C PHE A 72 -6.95 5.36 -13.71
N VAL A 73 -5.98 6.26 -13.84
CA VAL A 73 -6.18 7.58 -14.45
C VAL A 73 -5.73 7.55 -15.90
N LEU A 74 -4.50 7.10 -16.14
CA LEU A 74 -3.88 7.18 -17.47
C LEU A 74 -4.13 5.93 -18.33
N HIS A 75 -4.76 4.88 -17.78
CA HIS A 75 -5.07 3.64 -18.50
C HIS A 75 -3.85 2.99 -19.17
N LYS A 76 -2.67 3.15 -18.56
CA LYS A 76 -1.41 2.55 -19.01
C LYS A 76 -1.25 1.14 -18.43
N PRO A 77 -0.62 0.22 -19.15
CA PRO A 77 -0.26 -1.09 -18.60
C PRO A 77 0.78 -0.92 -17.49
N VAL A 78 0.55 -1.58 -16.35
CA VAL A 78 1.49 -1.62 -15.21
C VAL A 78 2.05 -3.03 -15.09
N THR A 79 3.37 -3.16 -14.92
CA THR A 79 4.05 -4.45 -14.80
C THR A 79 4.36 -4.79 -13.35
N THR A 80 4.41 -6.08 -13.04
CA THR A 80 4.74 -6.56 -11.69
C THR A 80 6.23 -6.39 -11.40
N LYS A 81 6.57 -5.68 -10.33
CA LYS A 81 7.94 -5.56 -9.83
C LYS A 81 8.27 -6.69 -8.86
N LYS A 82 9.29 -7.50 -9.18
CA LYS A 82 9.81 -8.56 -8.28
C LYS A 82 10.98 -8.03 -7.44
N ILE A 83 10.81 -7.99 -6.13
CA ILE A 83 11.85 -7.55 -5.20
C ILE A 83 12.60 -8.77 -4.67
N THR A 84 13.90 -8.86 -4.96
CA THR A 84 14.77 -9.98 -4.53
C THR A 84 15.82 -9.58 -3.51
N LYS A 85 16.02 -8.27 -3.30
CA LYS A 85 16.98 -7.71 -2.35
C LYS A 85 16.27 -7.29 -1.07
N LYS A 86 16.98 -7.37 0.06
CA LYS A 86 16.48 -6.86 1.34
C LYS A 86 16.30 -5.35 1.24
N ILE A 87 15.10 -4.89 1.58
CA ILE A 87 14.78 -3.47 1.68
C ILE A 87 15.27 -2.99 3.06
N LYS A 88 16.08 -1.93 3.08
CA LYS A 88 16.41 -1.24 4.32
C LYS A 88 15.31 -0.22 4.60
N GLN A 89 15.02 0.04 5.86
CA GLN A 89 14.19 1.18 6.20
C GLN A 89 14.99 2.44 5.88
N ALA A 90 14.45 3.29 5.00
CA ALA A 90 14.94 4.64 4.76
C ALA A 90 14.65 5.54 5.97
#